data_AF-A0A662FSY7-F1
#
_entry.id   AF-A0A662FSY7-F1
#
_cell.length_a   1.000
_cell.length_b   1.000
_cell.length_c   1.000
_cell.angle_alpha   90.00
_cell.angle_beta   90.00
_cell.angle_gamma   90.00
#
_symmetry.space_group_name_H-M   'P 1'
#
loop_
_entity.id
_entity.type
_entity.pdbx_description
1 polymer ?
#
loop_
_entity_poly.entity_id
_entity_poly.type
_entity_poly.pdbx_seq_one_letter_code
_entity_poly.pdbx_strand_id
1 'polypeptide(L)'
;MEVMGKLVAIKNIDRELYRRVKAIASLEERTIGSIINEALRLWLSLRMDKMYDHWLRIEEAYKENYKVLVEKYDDLCKKCKGKYLVICNGKILGIFNDCKEATLNAYNKCSRHAFVMKIGDSIKEEEIELGFPVSFP
;
A
#
# COMPACT_ATOMS: atom_id res chain seq x y z
N MET A 1 16.91 -15.57 11.07
CA MET A 1 15.89 -14.49 11.01
C MET A 1 14.56 -15.16 10.74
N GLU A 2 13.71 -15.23 11.75
CA GLU A 2 12.38 -15.84 11.67
C GLU A 2 11.45 -14.81 11.03
N VAL A 3 10.97 -15.07 9.81
CA VAL A 3 9.93 -14.24 9.19
C VAL A 3 8.64 -14.56 9.94
N MET A 4 8.32 -13.77 10.95
CA MET A 4 7.06 -13.86 11.68
C MET A 4 5.92 -13.67 10.68
N GLY A 5 5.26 -14.76 10.30
CA GLY A 5 4.12 -14.72 9.39
C GLY A 5 2.99 -13.90 10.03
N LYS A 6 2.52 -12.85 9.34
CA LYS A 6 1.33 -12.14 9.79
C LYS A 6 0.12 -13.08 9.70
N LEU A 7 -0.66 -13.18 10.78
CA LEU A 7 -1.89 -13.97 10.78
C LEU A 7 -2.92 -13.31 9.85
N VAL A 8 -3.35 -14.05 8.84
CA VAL A 8 -4.43 -13.65 7.92
C VAL A 8 -5.54 -14.68 8.05
N ALA A 9 -6.74 -14.24 8.42
CA ALA A 9 -7.92 -15.09 8.53
C ALA A 9 -8.89 -14.80 7.37
N ILE A 10 -9.24 -15.84 6.61
CA ILE A 10 -10.20 -15.75 5.50
C ILE A 10 -11.49 -16.45 5.94
N LYS A 11 -12.61 -15.72 5.93
CA LYS A 11 -13.93 -16.23 6.32
C LYS A 11 -14.69 -16.76 5.10
N ASN A 12 -15.70 -17.59 5.36
CA ASN A 12 -16.65 -18.09 4.35
C ASN A 12 -16.01 -18.91 3.21
N ILE A 13 -14.89 -19.59 3.47
CA ILE A 13 -14.37 -20.60 2.54
C ILE A 13 -15.27 -21.83 2.59
N ASP A 14 -15.64 -22.34 1.42
CA ASP A 14 -16.32 -23.63 1.30
C ASP A 14 -15.48 -24.75 1.96
N ARG A 15 -16.08 -25.44 2.93
CA ARG A 15 -15.36 -26.41 3.77
C ARG A 15 -14.90 -27.63 2.98
N GLU A 16 -15.67 -28.05 1.98
CA GLU A 16 -15.34 -29.23 1.19
C GLU A 16 -14.19 -28.90 0.22
N LEU A 17 -14.28 -27.75 -0.44
CA LEU A 17 -13.22 -27.22 -1.30
C LEU A 17 -11.91 -27.07 -0.52
N TYR A 18 -11.95 -26.45 0.66
CA TYR A 18 -10.76 -26.31 1.50
C TYR A 18 -10.14 -27.67 1.84
N ARG A 19 -10.95 -28.68 2.19
CA ARG A 19 -10.46 -30.03 2.52
C ARG A 19 -9.77 -30.68 1.32
N ARG A 20 -10.38 -30.60 0.13
CA ARG A 20 -9.81 -31.17 -1.11
C ARG A 20 -8.48 -30.49 -1.47
N VAL A 21 -8.45 -29.16 -1.43
CA VAL A 21 -7.23 -28.37 -1.69
C VAL A 21 -6.14 -28.69 -0.67
N LYS A 22 -6.49 -28.79 0.62
CA LYS A 22 -5.53 -29.15 1.68
C LYS A 22 -4.92 -30.54 1.47
N ALA A 23 -5.73 -31.51 1.06
CA ALA A 23 -5.24 -32.85 0.77
C ALA A 23 -4.20 -32.83 -0.37
N ILE A 24 -4.52 -32.17 -1.49
CA ILE A 24 -3.62 -32.03 -2.63
C ILE A 24 -2.34 -31.27 -2.23
N ALA A 25 -2.47 -30.14 -1.55
CA ALA A 25 -1.33 -29.35 -1.09
C ALA A 25 -0.38 -30.17 -0.21
N SER A 26 -0.93 -31.05 0.63
CA SER A 26 -0.12 -31.94 1.48
C SER A 26 0.65 -32.99 0.66
N LEU A 27 0.04 -33.52 -0.41
CA LEU A 27 0.70 -34.44 -1.34
C LEU A 27 1.81 -33.76 -2.14
N GLU A 28 1.66 -32.46 -2.41
CA GLU A 28 2.65 -31.63 -3.12
C GLU A 28 3.72 -31.01 -2.19
N GLU A 29 3.69 -31.31 -0.90
CA GLU A 29 4.58 -30.68 0.11
C GLU A 29 4.46 -29.14 0.16
N ARG A 30 3.27 -28.60 -0.13
CA ARG A 30 2.97 -27.17 -0.16
C ARG A 30 2.08 -26.75 1.00
N THR A 31 2.28 -25.52 1.47
CA THR A 31 1.39 -24.91 2.46
C THR A 31 0.13 -24.36 1.79
N ILE A 32 -0.99 -24.34 2.52
CA ILE A 32 -2.21 -23.66 2.09
C ILE A 32 -1.94 -22.19 1.73
N GLY A 33 -1.06 -21.52 2.48
CA GLY A 33 -0.66 -20.14 2.18
C GLY A 33 -0.01 -20.00 0.80
N SER A 34 0.84 -20.94 0.40
CA SER A 34 1.44 -20.97 -0.94
C SER A 34 0.37 -21.12 -2.04
N ILE A 35 -0.58 -22.04 -1.86
CA ILE A 35 -1.67 -22.27 -2.81
C ILE A 35 -2.59 -21.04 -2.92
N ILE A 36 -2.97 -20.45 -1.79
CA ILE A 36 -3.81 -19.25 -1.77
C ILE A 36 -3.09 -18.08 -2.46
N ASN A 37 -1.80 -17.88 -2.19
CA ASN A 37 -1.02 -16.84 -2.86
C ASN A 37 -0.98 -17.03 -4.39
N GLU A 38 -0.82 -18.26 -4.85
CA GLU A 38 -0.86 -18.58 -6.28
C GLU A 38 -2.24 -18.30 -6.88
N ALA A 39 -3.31 -18.73 -6.22
CA ALA A 39 -4.69 -18.49 -6.66
C ALA A 39 -5.02 -16.99 -6.70
N LEU A 40 -4.58 -16.21 -5.72
CA LEU A 40 -4.74 -14.75 -5.70
C LEU A 40 -4.00 -14.09 -6.86
N ARG A 41 -2.76 -14.51 -7.15
CA ARG A 41 -2.01 -14.01 -8.33
C ARG A 41 -2.74 -14.31 -9.63
N LEU A 42 -3.25 -15.53 -9.79
CA LEU A 42 -4.02 -15.92 -10.97
C LEU A 42 -5.34 -15.13 -11.08
N TRP A 43 -6.05 -14.96 -9.97
CA TRP A 43 -7.28 -14.17 -9.92
C TRP A 43 -7.04 -12.72 -10.36
N LEU A 44 -5.92 -12.13 -9.94
CA LEU A 44 -5.51 -10.80 -10.35
C LEU A 44 -5.09 -10.79 -11.83
N SER A 45 -4.31 -11.77 -12.30
CA SER A 45 -3.86 -11.84 -13.70
C SER A 45 -5.02 -11.93 -14.70
N LEU A 46 -6.08 -12.67 -14.33
CA LEU A 46 -7.29 -12.81 -15.16
C LEU A 46 -8.16 -11.55 -15.19
N ARG A 47 -7.92 -10.61 -14.27
CA ARG A 47 -8.63 -9.33 -14.14
C ARG A 47 -7.74 -8.13 -14.42
N MET A 48 -6.55 -8.36 -14.97
CA MET A 48 -5.68 -7.30 -15.48
C MET A 48 -6.25 -6.74 -16.78
N ASP A 49 -7.38 -6.06 -16.68
CA ASP A 49 -7.53 -4.82 -17.43
C ASP A 49 -6.58 -3.78 -16.79
N LYS A 50 -6.21 -2.74 -17.54
CA LYS A 50 -5.15 -1.74 -17.25
C LYS A 50 -5.11 -1.18 -15.82
N MET A 51 -6.18 -1.33 -15.05
CA MET A 51 -6.31 -0.93 -13.65
C MET A 51 -5.36 -1.64 -12.68
N TYR A 52 -5.07 -2.93 -12.84
CA TYR A 52 -4.17 -3.62 -11.89
C TYR A 52 -2.70 -3.18 -12.08
N ASP A 53 -2.23 -3.12 -13.33
CA ASP A 53 -0.91 -2.55 -13.63
C ASP A 53 -0.80 -1.10 -13.16
N HIS A 54 -1.88 -0.33 -13.29
CA HIS A 54 -1.94 1.03 -12.76
C HIS A 54 -1.82 1.05 -11.23
N TRP A 55 -2.55 0.17 -10.54
CA TRP A 55 -2.49 0.04 -9.09
C TRP A 55 -1.11 -0.40 -8.59
N LEU A 56 -0.50 -1.41 -9.24
CA LEU A 56 0.85 -1.89 -8.89
C LEU A 56 1.89 -0.76 -9.04
N ARG A 57 1.78 0.02 -10.13
CA ARG A 57 2.64 1.20 -10.36
C ARG A 57 2.43 2.31 -9.34
N ILE A 58 1.22 2.48 -8.80
CA ILE A 58 0.94 3.39 -7.68
C ILE A 58 1.58 2.87 -6.40
N GLU A 59 1.46 1.56 -6.11
CA GLU A 59 2.04 0.94 -4.92
C GLU A 59 3.57 1.01 -4.92
N GLU A 60 4.21 0.76 -6.07
CA GLU A 60 5.66 0.96 -6.26
C GLU A 60 6.07 2.41 -6.03
N ALA A 61 5.36 3.36 -6.65
CA ALA A 61 5.63 4.79 -6.47
C ALA A 61 5.41 5.25 -5.02
N TYR A 62 4.43 4.68 -4.31
CA TYR A 62 4.24 4.89 -2.88
C TYR A 62 5.46 4.43 -2.08
N LYS A 63 5.93 3.19 -2.30
CA LYS A 63 7.08 2.62 -1.59
C LYS A 63 8.35 3.44 -1.82
N GLU A 64 8.59 3.87 -3.06
CA GLU A 64 9.73 4.73 -3.40
C GLU A 64 9.67 6.08 -2.67
N ASN A 65 8.52 6.77 -2.73
CA ASN A 65 8.35 8.05 -2.07
C ASN A 65 8.44 7.92 -0.53
N TYR A 66 7.95 6.81 0.03
CA TYR A 66 7.93 6.58 1.47
C TYR A 66 9.34 6.40 2.04
N LYS A 67 10.24 5.74 1.31
CA LYS A 67 11.66 5.64 1.70
C LYS A 67 12.28 7.02 1.87
N VAL A 68 12.08 7.91 0.88
CA VAL A 68 12.58 9.30 0.94
C VAL A 68 11.99 10.05 2.12
N LEU A 69 10.71 9.84 2.40
CA LEU A 69 10.05 10.46 3.54
C LEU A 69 10.73 10.04 4.84
N VAL A 70 10.80 8.74 5.14
CA VAL A 70 11.38 8.22 6.38
C VAL A 70 12.83 8.66 6.55
N GLU A 71 13.64 8.63 5.49
CA GLU A 71 15.05 9.02 5.54
C GLU A 71 15.28 10.52 5.83
N LYS A 72 14.35 11.39 5.44
CA LYS A 72 14.54 12.85 5.48
C LYS A 72 13.64 13.56 6.48
N TYR A 73 12.61 12.91 7.01
CA TYR A 73 11.54 13.57 7.77
C TYR A 73 12.04 14.29 9.02
N ASP A 74 12.91 13.65 9.82
CA ASP A 74 13.41 14.23 11.07
C ASP A 74 14.21 15.52 10.85
N ASP A 75 15.04 15.54 9.80
CA ASP A 75 15.82 16.73 9.42
C ASP A 75 14.92 17.84 8.89
N LEU A 76 13.88 17.48 8.13
CA LEU A 76 12.88 18.42 7.63
C LEU A 76 12.05 19.02 8.77
N CYS A 77 11.68 18.23 9.77
CA CYS A 77 10.97 18.70 10.96
C CYS A 77 11.76 19.76 11.73
N LYS A 78 13.10 19.65 11.79
CA LYS A 78 13.96 20.64 12.45
C LYS A 78 14.07 21.95 11.67
N LYS A 79 14.11 21.89 10.33
CA LYS A 79 14.44 23.04 9.46
C LYS A 79 13.24 23.73 8.83
N CYS A 80 12.13 23.01 8.65
CA CYS A 80 11.04 23.41 7.78
C CYS A 80 9.66 23.16 8.40
N LYS A 81 9.58 23.13 9.73
CA LYS A 81 8.31 22.95 10.47
C LYS A 81 7.23 23.93 10.00
N GLY A 82 6.01 23.44 9.87
CA GLY A 82 4.85 24.23 9.45
C GLY A 82 4.71 24.44 7.94
N LYS A 83 5.74 24.09 7.15
CA LYS A 83 5.68 24.12 5.68
C LYS A 83 5.12 22.82 5.12
N TYR A 84 4.81 22.81 3.83
CA TYR A 84 4.29 21.66 3.10
C TYR A 84 5.39 21.00 2.26
N LEU A 85 5.59 19.70 2.48
CA LEU A 85 6.52 18.86 1.73
C LEU A 85 5.79 18.19 0.57
N VAL A 86 6.44 18.15 -0.60
CA VAL A 86 6.01 17.30 -1.72
C VAL A 86 7.09 16.29 -2.07
N ILE A 87 6.73 15.01 -2.08
CA ILE A 87 7.60 13.91 -2.54
C ILE A 87 6.91 13.16 -3.65
N CYS A 88 7.56 13.03 -4.81
CA CYS A 88 7.13 12.12 -5.86
C CYS A 88 8.28 11.68 -6.76
N ASN A 89 8.08 10.57 -7.48
CA ASN A 89 9.10 9.95 -8.33
C ASN A 89 10.42 9.68 -7.55
N GLY A 90 10.31 9.24 -6.29
CA GLY A 90 11.47 8.89 -5.47
C GLY A 90 12.34 10.06 -5.03
N LYS A 91 11.82 11.30 -5.01
CA LYS A 91 12.57 12.49 -4.57
C LYS A 91 11.67 13.58 -3.98
N ILE A 92 12.28 14.46 -3.18
CA ILE A 92 11.64 15.70 -2.73
C ILE A 92 11.51 16.63 -3.94
N LEU A 93 10.27 16.96 -4.31
CA LEU A 93 9.98 17.93 -5.36
C LEU A 93 10.20 19.36 -4.87
N GLY A 94 9.83 19.62 -3.62
CA GLY A 94 9.98 20.94 -3.01
C GLY A 94 9.33 21.04 -1.63
N ILE A 95 9.57 22.19 -1.00
CA ILE A 95 8.97 22.60 0.27
C ILE A 95 8.30 23.95 0.03
N PHE A 96 7.02 24.04 0.36
CA PHE A 96 6.15 25.16 0.02
C PHE A 96 5.55 25.75 1.30
N ASN A 97 5.20 27.03 1.28
CA ASN A 97 4.58 27.67 2.44
C ASN A 97 3.07 27.42 2.50
N ASP A 98 2.43 27.06 1.38
CA ASP A 98 1.00 26.91 1.25
C ASP A 98 0.59 25.53 0.70
N CYS A 99 -0.53 24.99 1.20
CA CYS A 99 -1.04 23.68 0.80
C CYS A 99 -1.49 23.65 -0.67
N LYS A 100 -2.10 24.74 -1.17
CA LYS A 100 -2.56 24.81 -2.56
C LYS A 100 -1.36 24.84 -3.50
N GLU A 101 -0.31 25.60 -3.16
CA GLU A 101 0.93 25.63 -3.94
C GLU A 101 1.59 24.25 -4.01
N ALA A 102 1.69 23.55 -2.88
CA ALA A 102 2.21 22.19 -2.81
C ALA A 102 1.39 21.21 -3.67
N THR A 103 0.07 21.25 -3.53
CA THR A 103 -0.87 20.38 -4.26
C THR A 103 -0.82 20.65 -5.77
N LEU A 104 -0.76 21.91 -6.19
CA LEU A 104 -0.67 22.29 -7.61
C LEU A 104 0.66 21.81 -8.22
N ASN A 105 1.76 21.93 -7.49
CA ASN A 105 3.06 21.40 -7.94
C ASN A 105 3.04 19.87 -8.04
N ALA A 106 2.42 19.19 -7.07
CA ALA A 106 2.25 17.75 -7.11
C ALA A 106 1.42 17.32 -8.33
N TYR A 107 0.26 17.94 -8.55
CA TYR A 107 -0.64 17.64 -9.67
C TYR A 107 0.04 17.80 -11.03
N ASN A 108 0.85 18.86 -11.21
CA ASN A 108 1.47 19.16 -12.50
C ASN A 108 2.73 18.33 -12.80
N LYS A 109 3.44 17.83 -11.77
CA LYS A 109 4.79 17.25 -11.94
C LYS A 109 4.90 15.78 -11.52
N CYS A 110 3.94 15.26 -10.76
CA CYS A 110 3.95 13.89 -10.28
C CYS A 110 3.14 12.98 -11.22
N SER A 111 3.68 11.79 -11.49
CA SER A 111 3.14 10.92 -12.54
C SER A 111 2.17 9.84 -12.04
N ARG A 112 2.36 9.36 -10.81
CA ARG A 112 1.67 8.16 -10.29
C ARG A 112 1.17 8.35 -8.86
N HIS A 113 2.07 8.73 -7.96
CA HIS A 113 1.78 8.92 -6.54
C HIS A 113 2.64 10.07 -6.00
N ALA A 114 2.08 10.84 -5.07
CA ALA A 114 2.76 11.93 -4.38
C ALA A 114 2.35 11.99 -2.91
N PHE A 115 3.31 12.25 -2.02
CA PHE A 115 2.98 12.73 -0.67
C PHE A 115 2.91 14.25 -0.71
N VAL A 116 1.80 14.80 -0.20
CA VAL A 116 1.65 16.22 0.11
C VAL A 116 1.30 16.29 1.59
N MET A 117 2.23 16.77 2.42
CA MET A 117 2.04 16.75 3.87
C MET A 117 2.64 17.97 4.55
N LYS A 118 2.03 18.38 5.66
CA LYS A 118 2.57 19.45 6.50
C LYS A 118 3.64 18.89 7.42
N ILE A 119 4.80 19.55 7.44
CA ILE A 119 5.97 19.10 8.17
C ILE A 119 5.80 19.44 9.65
N GLY A 120 5.96 18.44 10.52
CA GLY A 120 5.96 18.61 11.97
C GLY A 120 4.57 18.73 12.61
N ASP A 121 3.50 18.49 11.85
CA ASP A 121 2.20 18.14 12.44
C ASP A 121 2.27 16.65 12.85
N SER A 122 1.78 16.33 14.05
CA SER A 122 1.68 14.94 14.50
C SER A 122 0.79 14.18 13.53
N ILE A 123 1.33 13.12 12.91
CA ILE A 123 0.52 12.13 12.20
C ILE A 123 -0.35 11.49 13.27
N LYS A 124 -1.57 11.97 13.43
CA LYS A 124 -2.57 11.23 14.20
C LYS A 124 -2.85 10.00 13.37
N GLU A 125 -2.37 8.84 13.83
CA GLU A 125 -2.85 7.56 13.35
C GLU A 125 -4.32 7.47 13.77
N GLU A 126 -5.22 7.95 12.91
CA GLU A 126 -6.61 7.56 13.00
C GLU A 126 -6.69 6.14 12.42
N GLU A 127 -6.98 5.17 13.28
CA GLU A 127 -7.31 3.83 12.87
C GLU A 127 -8.64 3.89 12.12
N ILE A 128 -8.59 3.99 10.79
CA ILE A 128 -9.78 3.98 9.96
C ILE A 128 -10.26 2.53 9.86
N GLU A 129 -11.30 2.21 10.63
CA GLU A 129 -12.04 0.96 10.47
C GLU A 129 -12.71 1.00 9.07
N LEU A 130 -12.16 0.28 8.08
CA LEU A 130 -12.63 0.31 6.68
C LEU A 130 -14.00 -0.37 6.47
N GLY A 131 -14.77 -0.55 7.54
CA GLY A 131 -16.05 -1.24 7.56
C GLY A 131 -15.93 -2.74 7.28
N PHE A 132 -16.96 -3.49 7.65
CA PHE A 132 -17.15 -4.86 7.16
C PHE A 132 -17.72 -4.81 5.73
N PRO A 133 -17.41 -5.78 4.86
CA PRO A 133 -18.01 -5.87 3.53
C PRO A 133 -19.54 -5.95 3.64
N VAL A 134 -20.21 -5.25 2.72
CA VAL A 134 -21.67 -5.18 2.62
C VAL A 134 -22.25 -6.59 2.52
N SER A 135 -23.13 -6.96 3.45
CA SER A 135 -23.94 -8.18 3.36
C SER A 135 -25.04 -7.96 2.32
N PHE A 136 -24.98 -8.69 1.20
CA PHE A 136 -26.12 -8.77 0.28
C PHE A 136 -27.15 -9.78 0.80
N PRO A 137 -28.46 -9.49 0.64
CA PRO A 137 -29.56 -10.34 1.09
C PRO A 137 -29.64 -11.69 0.36
#